data_AF-A0A939WIL1-F1
#
_entry.id   AF-A0A939WIL1-F1
#
_cell.length_a   1.000
_cell.length_b   1.000
_cell.length_c   1.000
_cell.angle_alpha   90.00
_cell.angle_beta   90.00
_cell.angle_gamma   90.00
#
_symmetry.space_group_name_H-M   'P 1'
#
loop_
_entity.id
_entity.type
_entity.pdbx_description
1 polymer ?
#
loop_
_entity_poly.entity_id
_entity_poly.type
_entity_poly.pdbx_seq_one_letter_code
_entity_poly.pdbx_strand_id
1 'polypeptide(L)'
;WIDTLKKMTEEKVSDAEFARRENRFPVNPPKTKEEYYYREIYSRLFPSDSAAKVVPHEAGVACSTAKALEWDAAWKNMDEPSGRAIGGVHNDAYKG
;
A
#
# COMPACT_ATOMS: atom_id res chain seq x y z
N TRP A 1 0.46 11.16 -9.48
CA TRP A 1 1.39 11.04 -8.34
C TRP A 1 1.51 9.57 -7.91
N ILE A 2 0.41 8.82 -7.75
CA ILE A 2 0.42 7.37 -7.50
C ILE A 2 1.23 6.64 -8.57
N ASP A 3 0.94 6.89 -9.85
CA ASP A 3 1.68 6.24 -10.95
C ASP A 3 3.18 6.54 -10.92
N THR A 4 3.53 7.75 -10.50
CA THR A 4 4.92 8.18 -10.33
C THR A 4 5.60 7.41 -9.20
N LEU A 5 4.91 7.19 -8.07
CA LEU A 5 5.43 6.39 -6.96
C LEU A 5 5.59 4.94 -7.37
N LYS A 6 4.56 4.33 -7.98
CA LYS A 6 4.62 2.96 -8.52
C LYS A 6 5.84 2.78 -9.41
N LYS A 7 5.99 3.65 -10.42
CA LYS A 7 7.16 3.63 -11.33
C LYS A 7 8.48 3.78 -10.58
N MET A 8 8.60 4.75 -9.68
CA MET A 8 9.83 4.96 -8.90
C MET A 8 10.19 3.73 -8.07
N THR A 9 9.21 3.11 -7.43
CA THR A 9 9.44 1.92 -6.57
C THR A 9 9.75 0.67 -7.38
N GLU A 10 9.21 0.55 -8.60
CA GLU A 10 9.56 -0.52 -9.55
C GLU A 10 11.03 -0.45 -9.97
N GLU A 11 11.57 0.76 -10.15
CA GLU A 11 12.98 0.99 -10.48
C GLU A 11 13.91 0.86 -9.25
N LYS A 12 13.40 1.10 -8.03
CA LYS A 12 14.19 1.10 -6.79
C LYS A 12 14.31 -0.28 -6.14
N VAL A 13 13.35 -1.17 -6.36
CA VAL A 13 13.32 -2.51 -5.76
C VAL A 13 13.51 -3.55 -6.85
N SER A 14 14.63 -4.27 -6.80
CA SER A 14 14.91 -5.33 -7.77
C SER A 14 14.02 -6.56 -7.55
N ASP A 15 13.76 -7.33 -8.61
CA ASP A 15 13.01 -8.59 -8.52
C ASP A 15 13.66 -9.59 -7.55
N ALA A 16 14.99 -9.61 -7.49
CA ALA A 16 15.76 -10.48 -6.59
C ALA A 16 15.61 -10.08 -5.11
N GLU A 17 15.52 -8.79 -4.80
CA GLU A 17 15.22 -8.30 -3.45
C GLU A 17 13.77 -8.62 -3.07
N PHE A 18 12.85 -8.39 -3.99
CA PHE A 18 11.43 -8.64 -3.78
C PHE A 18 11.11 -10.14 -3.64
N ALA A 19 11.80 -11.01 -4.38
CA ALA A 19 11.67 -12.47 -4.24
C ALA A 19 12.09 -12.96 -2.84
N ARG A 20 12.98 -12.25 -2.16
CA ARG A 20 13.47 -12.60 -0.81
C ARG A 20 12.73 -11.87 0.31
N ARG A 21 11.65 -11.14 0.00
CA ARG A 21 10.92 -10.30 0.95
C ARG A 21 10.39 -11.06 2.18
N GLU A 22 9.96 -12.31 2.02
CA GLU A 22 9.42 -13.12 3.13
C GLU A 22 10.52 -13.49 4.13
N ASN A 23 11.75 -13.71 3.65
CA ASN A 23 12.91 -13.96 4.51
C ASN A 23 13.41 -12.66 5.17
N ARG A 24 13.37 -11.54 4.46
CA ARG A 24 13.84 -10.24 4.97
C ARG A 24 12.86 -9.60 5.96
N PHE A 25 11.56 -9.76 5.71
CA PHE A 25 10.47 -9.16 6.48
C PHE A 25 9.48 -10.24 6.93
N PRO A 26 9.81 -11.05 7.94
CA PRO A 26 8.97 -12.17 8.37
C PRO A 26 7.63 -11.72 8.98
N VAL A 27 7.58 -10.52 9.56
CA VAL A 27 6.34 -9.89 10.04
C VAL A 27 5.76 -9.02 8.93
N ASN A 28 4.54 -9.31 8.48
CA ASN A 28 3.85 -8.56 7.43
C ASN A 28 4.72 -8.35 6.17
N PRO A 29 5.07 -9.44 5.45
CA PRO A 29 5.88 -9.33 4.25
C PRO A 29 5.16 -8.47 3.19
N PRO A 30 5.87 -7.52 2.54
CA PRO A 30 5.31 -6.69 1.49
C PRO A 30 4.66 -7.51 0.37
N LYS A 31 3.54 -7.03 -0.17
CA LYS A 31 2.83 -7.64 -1.31
C LYS A 31 3.17 -6.98 -2.64
N THR A 32 3.71 -5.77 -2.61
CA THR A 32 4.14 -5.00 -3.79
C THR A 32 5.53 -4.41 -3.59
N LYS A 33 6.21 -4.03 -4.69
CA LYS A 33 7.51 -3.32 -4.61
C LYS A 33 7.38 -1.95 -3.95
N GLU A 34 6.23 -1.31 -4.09
CA GLU A 34 5.92 -0.05 -3.39
C GLU A 34 5.90 -0.24 -1.88
N GLU A 35 5.16 -1.24 -1.38
CA GLU A 35 5.17 -1.62 0.03
C GLU A 35 6.58 -2.03 0.51
N TYR A 36 7.35 -2.73 -0.33
CA TYR A 36 8.72 -3.13 0.00
C TYR A 36 9.61 -1.91 0.23
N TYR A 37 9.53 -0.93 -0.66
CA TYR A 37 10.28 0.31 -0.58
C TYR A 37 9.97 1.06 0.73
N TYR A 38 8.68 1.19 1.08
CA TYR A 38 8.28 1.79 2.35
C TYR A 38 8.73 0.98 3.56
N ARG A 39 8.62 -0.36 3.48
CA ARG A 39 9.05 -1.24 4.56
C ARG A 39 10.55 -1.17 4.80
N GLU A 40 11.36 -0.97 3.77
CA GLU A 40 12.80 -0.75 3.90
C GLU A 40 13.10 0.58 4.61
N ILE A 41 12.44 1.68 4.22
CA ILE A 41 12.58 2.97 4.91
C ILE A 41 12.17 2.83 6.38
N TYR A 42 11.02 2.22 6.64
CA TYR A 42 10.53 1.99 8.00
C TYR A 42 11.52 1.18 8.83
N SER A 43 12.03 0.07 8.30
CA SER A 43 12.94 -0.81 9.03
C SER A 43 14.30 -0.16 9.31
N ARG A 44 14.73 0.80 8.47
CA ARG A 44 15.93 1.62 8.73
C ARG A 44 15.72 2.61 9.87
N LEU A 45 14.50 3.12 10.05
CA LEU A 45 14.15 4.06 11.12
C LEU A 45 13.79 3.35 12.43
N PHE A 46 13.14 2.18 12.32
CA PHE A 46 12.62 1.38 13.43
C PHE A 46 13.04 -0.09 13.26
N PRO A 47 14.31 -0.44 13.55
CA PRO A 47 14.85 -1.79 13.35
C PRO A 47 14.38 -2.77 14.43
N SER A 48 13.07 -3.00 14.54
CA SER A 48 12.45 -3.88 15.54
C SER A 48 11.25 -4.62 14.98
N ASP A 49 11.22 -5.94 15.17
CA ASP A 49 10.06 -6.77 14.83
C ASP A 49 8.83 -6.41 15.67
N SER A 50 9.03 -5.95 16.91
CA SER A 50 7.93 -5.48 17.75
C SER A 50 7.30 -4.21 17.18
N ALA A 51 8.10 -3.31 16.62
CA ALA A 51 7.59 -2.12 15.94
C ALA A 51 6.79 -2.50 14.68
N ALA A 52 7.29 -3.47 13.89
CA ALA A 52 6.55 -3.94 12.71
C ALA A 52 5.19 -4.58 13.06
N LYS A 53 5.06 -5.24 14.22
CA LYS A 53 3.79 -5.87 14.66
C LYS A 53 2.69 -4.86 15.00
N VAL A 54 3.03 -3.63 15.37
CA VAL A 54 2.04 -2.60 15.73
C VAL A 54 1.55 -1.80 14.52
N VAL A 55 2.11 -2.02 13.33
CA VAL A 55 1.64 -1.42 12.09
C VAL A 55 0.58 -2.34 11.48
N PRO A 56 -0.70 -1.90 11.38
CA PRO A 56 -1.75 -2.69 10.75
C PRO A 56 -1.42 -2.98 9.29
N HIS A 57 -1.63 -4.23 8.86
CA HIS A 57 -1.42 -4.67 7.48
C HIS A 57 -2.74 -5.25 6.93
N GLU A 58 -3.74 -4.37 6.86
CA GLU A 58 -5.09 -4.68 6.40
C GLU A 58 -5.44 -3.92 5.11
N ALA A 59 -6.41 -4.44 4.35
CA ALA A 59 -6.93 -3.72 3.20
C ALA A 59 -7.72 -2.50 3.68
N GLY A 60 -7.57 -1.37 3.01
CA GLY A 60 -8.28 -0.13 3.34
C GLY A 60 -8.07 0.91 2.24
N VAL A 61 -8.81 2.01 2.30
CA VAL A 61 -8.63 3.16 1.42
C VAL A 61 -8.26 4.38 2.26
N ALA A 62 -7.12 4.99 1.97
CA ALA A 62 -6.60 6.13 2.73
C ALA A 62 -6.58 5.88 4.26
N CYS A 63 -7.25 6.75 5.04
CA CYS A 63 -7.29 6.69 6.50
C CYS A 63 -8.35 5.72 7.05
N SER A 64 -8.93 4.87 6.22
CA SER A 64 -10.02 3.98 6.60
C SER A 64 -9.55 2.56 6.92
N THR A 65 -10.26 1.90 7.81
CA THR A 65 -10.04 0.48 8.13
C THR A 65 -10.70 -0.40 7.09
N ALA A 66 -10.41 -1.71 7.11
CA ALA A 66 -11.10 -2.68 6.27
C ALA A 66 -12.64 -2.59 6.36
N LYS A 67 -13.16 -2.13 7.49
CA LYS A 67 -14.60 -1.94 7.71
C LYS A 67 -15.24 -0.87 6.81
N ALA A 68 -14.48 0.14 6.39
CA ALA A 68 -15.01 1.15 5.47
C ALA A 68 -15.23 0.60 4.05
N LEU A 69 -14.46 -0.41 3.63
CA LEU A 69 -14.69 -1.13 2.38
C LEU A 69 -16.00 -1.93 2.38
N GLU A 70 -16.56 -2.23 3.56
CA GLU A 70 -17.84 -2.93 3.72
C GLU A 70 -19.05 -1.98 3.61
N TRP A 71 -18.85 -0.67 3.78
CA TRP A 71 -19.95 0.30 3.84
C TRP A 71 -20.47 0.72 2.47
N ASP A 72 -19.65 0.57 1.42
CA ASP A 72 -20.04 0.89 0.05
C ASP A 72 -19.50 -0.16 -0.94
N ALA A 73 -20.40 -0.80 -1.68
CA ALA A 73 -20.05 -1.80 -2.69
C ALA A 73 -19.20 -1.22 -3.84
N ALA A 74 -19.28 0.09 -4.10
CA ALA A 74 -18.44 0.79 -5.07
C ALA A 74 -16.97 0.87 -4.62
N TRP A 75 -16.71 0.94 -3.30
CA TRP A 75 -15.34 1.00 -2.76
C TRP A 75 -14.70 -0.39 -2.69
N LYS A 76 -15.51 -1.43 -2.55
CA LYS A 76 -15.05 -2.82 -2.45
C LYS A 76 -14.22 -3.28 -3.67
N ASN A 77 -14.48 -2.69 -4.85
CA ASN A 77 -13.82 -3.05 -6.10
C ASN A 77 -12.94 -1.91 -6.69
N MET A 78 -12.79 -0.78 -6.00
CA MET A 78 -11.96 0.34 -6.45
C MET A 78 -10.74 0.49 -5.55
N ASP A 79 -9.61 -0.03 -6.00
CA ASP A 79 -8.29 0.18 -5.37
C ASP A 79 -7.72 1.56 -5.75
N GLU A 80 -8.40 2.62 -5.30
CA GLU A 80 -7.94 4.00 -5.44
C GLU A 80 -7.55 4.55 -4.06
N PRO A 81 -6.29 4.38 -3.63
CA PRO A 81 -5.86 4.66 -2.27
C PRO A 81 -5.96 6.14 -1.87
N SER A 82 -6.13 7.06 -2.83
CA SER A 82 -6.37 8.47 -2.52
C SER A 82 -7.83 8.84 -2.29
N GLY A 83 -8.78 8.00 -2.72
CA GLY A 83 -10.21 8.31 -2.78
C GLY A 83 -10.61 9.42 -3.76
N ARG A 84 -9.67 10.21 -4.28
CA ARG A 84 -9.96 11.41 -5.10
C ARG A 84 -10.54 11.08 -6.47
N ALA A 85 -10.25 9.91 -7.00
CA ALA A 85 -10.73 9.50 -8.31
C ALA A 85 -11.92 8.53 -8.26
N ILE A 86 -12.61 8.45 -7.12
CA ILE A 86 -13.86 7.69 -7.03
C ILE A 86 -14.94 8.38 -7.86
N GLY A 87 -15.32 7.74 -8.96
CA GLY A 87 -16.36 8.23 -9.87
C GLY A 87 -17.69 8.42 -9.14
N GLY A 88 -18.38 9.52 -9.43
CA GLY A 88 -19.68 9.85 -8.82
C GLY A 88 -19.61 10.54 -7.44
N VAL A 89 -18.43 10.62 -6.82
CA VAL A 89 -18.22 11.36 -5.55
C VAL A 89 -17.60 12.74 -5.79
N HIS A 90 -16.68 12.84 -6.76
CA HIS A 90 -15.97 14.07 -7.07
C HIS A 90 -16.18 14.51 -8.52
N ASN A 91 -16.38 15.82 -8.73
CA ASN A 91 -16.59 16.42 -10.06
C ASN A 91 -15.39 16.23 -11.00
N ASP A 92 -14.18 16.13 -10.45
CA ASP A 92 -12.93 15.96 -11.18
C ASP A 92 -12.41 14.51 -11.16
N ALA A 93 -13.24 13.54 -10.79
CA ALA A 93 -12.86 12.13 -10.87
C ALA A 93 -12.53 11.76 -12.34
N TYR A 94 -11.60 10.81 -12.54
CA TYR A 94 -11.25 10.36 -13.89
C TYR A 94 -12.52 9.96 -14.64
N LYS A 95 -12.71 10.48 -15.86
CA LYS A 95 -13.74 9.97 -16.76
C LYS A 95 -13.32 8.55 -17.14
N GLY A 96 -14.10 7.57 -16.68
CA GLY A 96 -13.89 6.16 -17.00
C GLY A 96 -13.91 5.89 -18.50
#